data_AF-A0A8J6LPX4-F1
#
_entry.id   AF-A0A8J6LPX4-F1
#
_cell.length_a   1.000
_cell.length_b   1.000
_cell.length_c   1.000
_cell.angle_alpha   90.00
_cell.angle_beta   90.00
_cell.angle_gamma   90.00
#
_symmetry.space_group_name_H-M   'P 1'
#
loop_
_entity.id
_entity.type
_entity.pdbx_description
1 polymer ?
#
loop_
_entity_poly.entity_id
_entity_poly.type
_entity_poly.pdbx_seq_one_letter_code
_entity_poly.pdbx_strand_id
1 'polypeptide(L)'
;MFTSFDIKATKSRNSRCSTKLVENKCGRRIHMVRSENGREYQNKSLDHYLKSRGIQREKNTTPYVPEKNGRALRDNKTIIQKVRTMMQKAYHFAYEQKLYVHKIEIQFTITMKFLALTLLCLSAVSALSFLRKLPNSKPEARIVGGQVASPGQFPWQAAIYKYTADGRYFCGGTLYNEQWILTAGQCVIDATEFTIQLGSNQLESTDNNRVVVNATTYYVEPRFDPTVSLRHDVGMIKLPSPVTVNDYIQPVRMLESMSPIYKGVAVETAGWGQTADSGDIVNDLNYVQLKIIANTECQSYYGDQFFGSMTCTEGANYNEGFCFGDVGGALLGDVPVGDYKIQVGISSFISQNGCESLDPTGYTRTDAYFQWMHNISKYG
;
A
#
# COMPACT_ATOMS: atom_id res chain seq x y z
N MET A 1 -19.53 -2.59 45.90
CA MET A 1 -18.61 -2.03 44.88
C MET A 1 -19.45 -1.21 43.89
N PHE A 2 -19.46 0.12 44.04
CA PHE A 2 -20.28 1.02 43.22
C PHE A 2 -19.63 1.26 41.85
N THR A 3 -20.27 0.87 40.76
CA THR A 3 -19.84 1.22 39.39
C THR A 3 -20.43 2.57 38.98
N SER A 4 -19.56 3.58 38.88
CA SER A 4 -19.85 4.92 38.36
C SER A 4 -19.55 4.96 36.85
N PHE A 5 -20.47 5.44 36.01
CA PHE A 5 -20.24 5.69 34.58
C PHE A 5 -20.57 7.15 34.26
N ASP A 6 -19.64 7.84 33.59
CA ASP A 6 -19.85 9.18 33.04
C ASP A 6 -20.43 9.09 31.63
N ILE A 7 -21.66 9.59 31.45
CA ILE A 7 -22.32 9.64 30.13
C ILE A 7 -22.30 11.10 29.65
N LYS A 8 -21.46 11.41 28.65
CA LYS A 8 -21.52 12.68 27.92
C LYS A 8 -22.63 12.61 26.88
N ALA A 9 -23.67 13.42 27.04
CA ALA A 9 -24.74 13.56 26.05
C ALA A 9 -24.23 14.40 24.85
N THR A 10 -24.05 13.77 23.70
CA THR A 10 -23.80 14.46 22.43
C THR A 10 -25.12 14.85 21.77
N LYS A 11 -25.11 16.00 21.07
CA LYS A 11 -26.26 16.61 20.40
C LYS A 11 -26.65 15.80 19.16
N SER A 12 -27.31 14.66 19.34
CA SER A 12 -27.93 13.86 18.29
C SER A 12 -29.42 13.73 18.59
N ARG A 13 -30.28 14.03 17.60
CA ARG A 13 -31.74 13.87 17.68
C ARG A 13 -32.19 12.40 17.87
N ASN A 14 -31.28 11.45 18.04
CA ASN A 14 -31.55 10.03 18.29
C ASN A 14 -30.56 9.37 19.28
N SER A 15 -30.14 10.05 20.35
CA SER A 15 -29.27 9.43 21.36
C SER A 15 -30.02 8.48 22.32
N ARG A 16 -30.42 7.30 21.86
CA ARG A 16 -30.82 6.19 22.74
C ARG A 16 -29.57 5.45 23.24
N CYS A 17 -28.76 6.08 24.10
CA CYS A 17 -27.93 5.29 25.01
C CYS A 17 -28.84 4.85 26.16
N SER A 18 -29.58 3.76 25.94
CA SER A 18 -30.53 3.20 26.91
C SER A 18 -29.75 2.58 28.06
N THR A 19 -30.02 2.97 29.30
CA THR A 19 -29.38 2.38 30.50
C THR A 19 -29.49 0.84 30.51
N LYS A 20 -30.58 0.31 29.94
CA LYS A 20 -30.82 -1.13 29.76
C LYS A 20 -29.79 -1.81 28.85
N LEU A 21 -29.27 -1.10 27.85
CA LEU A 21 -28.18 -1.60 27.00
C LEU A 21 -26.89 -1.75 27.79
N VAL A 22 -26.61 -0.80 28.69
CA VAL A 22 -25.42 -0.82 29.54
C VAL A 22 -25.52 -1.93 30.57
N GLU A 23 -26.66 -2.08 31.25
CA GLU A 23 -26.93 -3.18 32.20
C GLU A 23 -26.76 -4.55 31.56
N ASN A 24 -27.30 -4.75 30.35
CA ASN A 24 -27.17 -6.00 29.61
C ASN A 24 -25.71 -6.31 29.22
N LYS A 25 -24.91 -5.29 28.90
CA LYS A 25 -23.50 -5.48 28.52
C LYS A 25 -22.60 -5.73 29.73
N CYS A 26 -22.88 -5.12 30.88
CA CYS A 26 -22.02 -5.22 32.05
C CYS A 26 -22.49 -6.27 33.08
N GLY A 27 -23.69 -6.84 32.91
CA GLY A 27 -24.27 -7.83 33.82
C GLY A 27 -24.59 -7.26 35.22
N ARG A 28 -24.57 -5.93 35.39
CA ARG A 28 -24.79 -5.25 36.68
C ARG A 28 -25.91 -4.23 36.53
N ARG A 29 -26.79 -4.16 37.54
CA ARG A 29 -27.85 -3.14 37.58
C ARG A 29 -27.27 -1.77 37.90
N ILE A 30 -27.79 -0.74 37.24
CA ILE A 30 -27.36 0.65 37.45
C ILE A 30 -28.24 1.26 38.53
N HIS A 31 -27.65 1.58 39.68
CA HIS A 31 -28.36 2.21 40.80
C HIS A 31 -28.23 3.74 40.81
N MET A 32 -27.22 4.29 40.14
CA MET A 32 -26.92 5.72 40.17
C MET A 32 -26.29 6.20 38.85
N VAL A 33 -26.65 7.42 38.43
CA VAL A 33 -26.10 8.10 37.23
C VAL A 33 -25.64 9.51 37.61
N ARG A 34 -24.40 9.86 37.23
CA ARG A 34 -23.83 11.19 37.42
C ARG A 34 -24.05 12.07 36.20
N SER A 35 -24.36 13.34 36.43
CA SER A 35 -24.51 14.32 35.36
C SER A 35 -24.20 15.75 35.84
N GLU A 36 -23.96 16.65 34.92
CA GLU A 36 -23.78 18.07 35.24
C GLU A 36 -25.12 18.73 35.63
N ASN A 37 -25.05 19.76 36.49
CA ASN A 37 -26.20 20.52 36.98
C ASN A 37 -26.54 21.75 36.12
N GLY A 38 -26.08 21.76 34.86
CA GLY A 38 -26.43 22.80 33.88
C GLY A 38 -27.92 22.73 33.52
N ARG A 39 -28.61 23.87 33.56
CA ARG A 39 -30.04 23.94 33.14
C ARG A 39 -30.23 23.80 31.63
N GLU A 40 -29.16 23.93 30.86
CA GLU A 40 -29.13 23.90 29.39
C GLU A 40 -29.40 22.51 28.77
N TYR A 41 -29.40 21.44 29.59
CA TYR A 41 -29.70 20.06 29.17
C TYR A 41 -30.73 19.35 30.06
N GLN A 42 -31.72 20.08 30.61
CA GLN A 42 -32.79 19.45 31.39
C GLN A 42 -33.81 18.76 30.48
N ASN A 43 -33.84 17.43 30.52
CA ASN A 43 -34.81 16.61 29.80
C ASN A 43 -35.77 15.95 30.81
N LYS A 44 -37.03 16.44 30.87
CA LYS A 44 -38.07 15.91 31.78
C LYS A 44 -38.36 14.42 31.54
N SER A 45 -38.22 13.95 30.30
CA SER A 45 -38.43 12.55 29.96
C SER A 45 -37.33 11.64 30.55
N LEU A 46 -36.09 12.14 30.62
CA LEU A 46 -35.00 11.41 31.27
C LEU A 46 -35.21 11.33 32.79
N ASP A 47 -35.61 12.43 33.42
CA ASP A 47 -35.87 12.43 34.87
C ASP A 47 -37.04 11.51 35.24
N HIS A 48 -38.09 11.45 34.42
CA HIS A 48 -39.20 10.51 34.60
C HIS A 48 -38.76 9.05 34.43
N TYR A 49 -37.92 8.78 33.42
CA TYR A 49 -37.38 7.44 33.17
C TYR A 49 -36.49 6.93 34.31
N LEU A 50 -35.62 7.78 34.86
CA LEU A 50 -34.75 7.40 35.98
C LEU A 50 -35.59 7.11 37.24
N LYS A 51 -36.61 7.94 37.51
CA LYS A 51 -37.55 7.71 38.61
C LYS A 51 -38.33 6.40 38.47
N SER A 52 -38.87 6.11 37.29
CA SER A 52 -39.63 4.86 37.06
C SER A 52 -38.77 3.60 37.14
N ARG A 53 -37.44 3.75 37.04
CA ARG A 53 -36.46 2.67 37.16
C ARG A 53 -35.77 2.61 38.53
N GLY A 54 -36.10 3.51 39.45
CA GLY A 54 -35.47 3.56 40.78
C GLY A 54 -33.99 3.94 40.75
N ILE A 55 -33.54 4.63 39.70
CA ILE A 55 -32.13 5.02 39.51
C ILE A 55 -31.92 6.43 40.08
N GLN A 56 -30.94 6.59 40.98
CA GLN A 56 -30.62 7.89 41.57
C GLN A 56 -29.78 8.75 40.60
N ARG A 57 -30.03 10.05 40.54
CA ARG A 57 -29.25 10.99 39.72
C ARG A 57 -28.42 11.90 40.61
N GLU A 58 -27.10 11.77 40.53
CA GLU A 58 -26.14 12.63 41.23
C GLU A 58 -25.74 13.81 40.32
N LYS A 59 -25.77 15.03 40.86
CA LYS A 59 -25.45 16.25 40.11
C LYS A 59 -24.12 16.81 40.60
N ASN A 60 -23.08 16.72 39.78
CA ASN A 60 -21.70 16.92 40.22
C ASN A 60 -21.24 18.39 40.20
N THR A 61 -22.11 19.34 39.86
CA THR A 61 -21.75 20.77 39.79
C THR A 61 -22.79 21.65 40.48
N THR A 62 -22.37 22.79 41.02
CA THR A 62 -23.30 23.82 41.54
C THR A 62 -24.07 24.47 40.39
N PRO A 63 -25.40 24.67 40.53
CA PRO A 63 -26.19 25.30 39.48
C PRO A 63 -25.82 26.78 39.36
N TYR A 64 -25.81 27.32 38.14
CA TYR A 64 -25.52 28.73 37.83
C TYR A 64 -24.09 29.20 38.13
N VAL A 65 -23.07 28.57 37.53
CA VAL A 65 -21.75 29.18 37.43
C VAL A 65 -21.32 29.31 35.95
N PRO A 66 -21.90 30.25 35.18
CA PRO A 66 -21.68 30.38 33.73
C PRO A 66 -20.27 30.86 33.35
N GLU A 67 -19.55 31.48 34.29
CA GLU A 67 -18.32 32.24 34.02
C GLU A 67 -17.10 31.37 33.73
N LYS A 68 -17.05 30.12 34.22
CA LYS A 68 -15.93 29.19 33.95
C LYS A 68 -16.06 28.46 32.60
N ASN A 69 -17.26 28.02 32.22
CA ASN A 69 -17.47 27.33 30.94
C ASN A 69 -17.40 28.30 29.75
N GLY A 70 -17.90 29.53 29.90
CA GLY A 70 -17.84 30.54 28.84
C GLY A 70 -16.41 31.03 28.55
N ARG A 71 -15.57 31.16 29.59
CA ARG A 71 -14.16 31.57 29.42
C ARG A 71 -13.33 30.46 28.78
N ALA A 72 -13.41 29.24 29.30
CA ALA A 72 -12.70 28.08 28.74
C ALA A 72 -13.11 27.80 27.28
N LEU A 73 -14.40 27.93 26.93
CA LEU A 73 -14.85 27.76 25.55
C LEU A 73 -14.32 28.86 24.62
N ARG A 74 -14.27 30.12 25.09
CA ARG A 74 -13.70 31.23 24.31
C ARG A 74 -12.19 31.07 24.14
N ASP A 75 -11.47 30.69 25.19
CA ASP A 75 -10.03 30.46 25.14
C ASP A 75 -9.69 29.29 24.19
N ASN A 76 -10.46 28.20 24.24
CA ASN A 76 -10.27 27.06 23.34
C ASN A 76 -10.57 27.44 21.87
N LYS A 77 -11.61 28.25 21.61
CA LYS A 77 -11.87 28.79 20.26
C LYS A 77 -10.72 29.68 19.79
N THR A 78 -10.15 30.51 20.66
CA THR A 78 -9.01 31.37 20.34
C THR A 78 -7.76 30.55 20.02
N ILE A 79 -7.48 29.48 20.77
CA ILE A 79 -6.36 28.56 20.51
C ILE A 79 -6.54 27.88 19.15
N ILE A 80 -7.72 27.32 18.88
CA ILE A 80 -8.02 26.68 17.59
C ILE A 80 -7.84 27.67 16.42
N GLN A 81 -8.27 28.92 16.59
CA GLN A 81 -8.13 29.93 15.55
C GLN A 81 -6.66 30.32 15.32
N LYS A 82 -5.85 30.40 16.38
CA LYS A 82 -4.39 30.63 16.28
C LYS A 82 -3.67 29.46 15.60
N VAL A 83 -4.04 28.21 15.90
CA VAL A 83 -3.47 27.03 15.25
C VAL A 83 -3.81 27.02 13.76
N ARG A 84 -5.07 27.32 13.41
CA ARG A 84 -5.48 27.41 12.00
C ARG A 84 -4.70 28.48 11.23
N THR A 85 -4.51 29.66 11.80
CA THR A 85 -3.74 30.73 11.14
C THR A 85 -2.25 30.39 11.03
N MET A 86 -1.68 29.71 12.02
CA MET A 86 -0.31 29.19 11.92
C MET A 86 -0.16 28.13 10.83
N MET A 87 -1.10 27.18 10.73
CA MET A 87 -1.09 26.17 9.66
C MET A 87 -1.27 26.79 8.28
N GLN A 88 -2.13 27.80 8.14
CA GLN A 88 -2.29 28.53 6.88
C GLN A 88 -1.01 29.28 6.47
N LYS A 89 -0.31 29.91 7.43
CA LYS A 89 0.97 30.56 7.17
C LYS A 89 2.06 29.56 6.80
N ALA A 90 2.13 28.42 7.48
CA ALA A 90 3.08 27.35 7.17
C ALA A 90 2.82 26.76 5.78
N TYR A 91 1.54 26.58 5.41
CA TYR A 91 1.14 26.13 4.08
C TYR A 91 1.52 27.14 2.99
N HIS A 92 1.27 28.43 3.22
CA HIS A 92 1.66 29.48 2.28
C HIS A 92 3.18 29.59 2.12
N PHE A 93 3.94 29.45 3.21
CA PHE A 93 5.40 29.44 3.18
C PHE A 93 5.94 28.22 2.41
N ALA A 94 5.38 27.04 2.64
CA ALA A 94 5.73 25.83 1.88
C ALA A 94 5.41 25.97 0.38
N TYR A 95 4.29 26.60 0.05
CA TYR A 95 3.90 26.88 -1.34
C TYR A 95 4.85 27.87 -2.03
N GLU A 96 5.24 28.95 -1.34
CA GLU A 96 6.23 29.91 -1.84
C GLU A 96 7.62 29.28 -2.03
N GLN A 97 8.05 28.42 -1.09
CA GLN A 97 9.31 27.67 -1.26
C GLN A 97 9.24 26.72 -2.45
N LYS A 98 8.12 26.02 -2.64
CA LYS A 98 7.93 25.13 -3.80
C LYS A 98 7.96 25.89 -5.13
N LEU A 99 7.34 27.07 -5.19
CA LEU A 99 7.42 27.96 -6.36
C LEU A 99 8.84 28.49 -6.60
N TYR A 100 9.59 28.78 -5.54
CA TYR A 100 10.97 29.25 -5.64
C TYR A 100 11.91 28.14 -6.15
N VAL A 101 11.79 26.92 -5.63
CA VAL A 101 12.54 25.74 -6.11
C VAL A 101 12.20 25.45 -7.57
N HIS A 102 10.93 25.48 -7.94
CA HIS A 102 10.51 25.24 -9.32
C HIS A 102 11.04 26.32 -10.30
N LYS A 103 11.11 27.59 -9.87
CA LYS A 103 11.76 28.65 -10.65
C LYS A 103 13.26 28.41 -10.82
N ILE A 104 13.95 27.90 -9.79
CA ILE A 104 15.38 27.54 -9.88
C ILE A 104 15.59 26.37 -10.84
N GLU A 105 14.76 25.33 -10.78
CA GLU A 105 14.84 24.17 -11.68
C GLU A 105 14.66 24.57 -13.15
N ILE A 106 13.69 25.44 -13.43
CA ILE A 106 13.47 25.97 -14.79
C ILE A 106 14.69 26.79 -15.25
N GLN A 107 15.23 27.66 -14.40
CA GLN A 107 16.41 28.47 -14.72
C GLN A 107 17.65 27.59 -14.95
N PHE A 108 17.83 26.55 -14.14
CA PHE A 108 18.92 25.57 -14.29
C PHE A 108 18.79 24.76 -15.58
N THR A 109 17.57 24.35 -15.93
CA THR A 109 17.29 23.63 -17.19
C THR A 109 17.56 24.49 -18.41
N ILE A 110 17.15 25.76 -18.39
CA ILE A 110 17.40 26.70 -19.48
C ILE A 110 18.90 26.95 -19.63
N THR A 111 19.61 27.24 -18.53
CA THR A 111 21.07 27.49 -18.56
C THR A 111 21.85 26.26 -19.04
N MET A 112 21.48 25.06 -18.59
CA MET A 112 22.09 23.82 -19.07
C MET A 112 21.85 23.56 -20.56
N LYS A 113 20.65 23.85 -21.08
CA LYS A 113 20.34 23.73 -22.51
C LYS A 113 21.14 24.73 -23.35
N PHE A 114 21.32 25.96 -22.89
CA PHE A 114 22.18 26.95 -23.56
C PHE A 114 23.65 26.51 -23.55
N LEU A 115 24.16 26.01 -22.42
CA LEU A 115 25.53 25.51 -22.31
C LEU A 115 25.77 24.32 -23.26
N ALA A 116 24.83 23.37 -23.32
CA ALA A 116 24.89 22.23 -24.23
C ALA A 116 24.86 22.66 -25.70
N LEU A 117 24.03 23.64 -26.08
CA LEU A 117 24.01 24.19 -27.44
C LEU A 117 25.37 24.84 -27.79
N THR A 118 25.96 25.60 -26.87
CA THR A 118 27.28 26.23 -27.12
C THR A 118 28.40 25.20 -27.25
N LEU A 119 28.37 24.11 -26.46
CA LEU A 119 29.32 23.00 -26.55
C LEU A 119 29.16 22.17 -27.85
N LEU A 120 27.92 22.00 -28.33
CA LEU A 120 27.62 21.39 -29.63
C LEU A 120 28.14 22.24 -30.80
N CYS A 121 28.04 23.57 -30.72
CA CYS A 121 28.61 24.47 -31.73
C CYS A 121 30.15 24.50 -31.70
N LEU A 122 30.78 24.36 -30.53
CA LEU A 122 32.24 24.31 -30.39
C LEU A 122 32.84 22.97 -30.86
N SER A 123 32.13 21.86 -30.68
CA SER A 123 32.57 20.52 -31.14
C SER A 123 32.38 20.28 -32.65
N ALA A 124 31.52 21.06 -33.31
CA ALA A 124 31.35 21.02 -34.77
C ALA A 124 32.56 21.55 -35.56
N VAL A 125 33.51 22.23 -34.91
CA VAL A 125 34.70 22.83 -35.57
C VAL A 125 35.96 21.97 -35.45
N SER A 126 35.98 20.93 -34.60
CA SER A 126 37.19 20.12 -34.35
C SER A 126 37.04 18.60 -34.54
N ALA A 127 35.88 18.11 -34.98
CA ALA A 127 35.59 16.67 -35.00
C ALA A 127 35.70 15.97 -36.37
N LEU A 128 36.61 16.39 -37.25
CA LEU A 128 36.91 15.63 -38.48
C LEU A 128 38.16 14.75 -38.42
N SER A 129 38.86 14.66 -37.29
CA SER A 129 40.08 13.87 -37.22
C SER A 129 40.45 13.45 -35.79
N PHE A 130 39.73 12.47 -35.22
CA PHE A 130 40.25 11.45 -34.28
C PHE A 130 39.09 10.52 -33.84
N LEU A 131 38.89 9.41 -34.55
CA LEU A 131 39.21 8.03 -34.12
C LEU A 131 38.64 7.53 -32.78
N ARG A 132 37.97 6.38 -32.93
CA ARG A 132 38.09 5.12 -32.17
C ARG A 132 37.17 4.89 -30.95
N LYS A 133 36.30 3.89 -31.16
CA LYS A 133 35.89 2.84 -30.21
C LYS A 133 35.57 3.34 -28.81
N LEU A 134 34.31 3.69 -28.58
CA LEU A 134 33.71 3.48 -27.28
C LEU A 134 33.11 2.06 -27.27
N PRO A 135 33.33 1.27 -26.20
CA PRO A 135 32.67 -0.01 -26.06
C PRO A 135 31.17 0.22 -25.99
N ASN A 136 30.45 -0.63 -26.70
CA ASN A 136 29.00 -0.64 -26.74
C ASN A 136 28.47 -1.19 -25.41
N SER A 137 28.51 -0.41 -24.33
CA SER A 137 27.72 -0.70 -23.14
C SER A 137 26.34 -0.09 -23.36
N LYS A 138 25.43 -0.86 -23.98
CA LYS A 138 24.00 -0.64 -23.78
C LYS A 138 23.79 -0.57 -22.26
N PRO A 139 23.10 0.43 -21.70
CA PRO A 139 22.59 0.28 -20.35
C PRO A 139 21.64 -0.92 -20.39
N GLU A 140 22.05 -2.02 -19.76
CA GLU A 140 21.22 -3.22 -19.64
C GLU A 140 19.90 -2.82 -18.97
N ALA A 141 18.80 -3.26 -19.57
CA ALA A 141 17.44 -2.93 -19.18
C ALA A 141 17.15 -3.49 -17.77
N ARG A 142 16.61 -2.64 -16.89
CA ARG A 142 16.43 -2.89 -15.45
C ARG A 142 14.97 -2.66 -15.08
N ILE A 143 14.35 -3.48 -14.23
CA ILE A 143 13.31 -2.95 -13.30
C ILE A 143 13.82 -1.59 -12.82
N VAL A 144 13.08 -0.47 -12.86
CA VAL A 144 13.71 0.87 -12.79
C VAL A 144 14.80 0.93 -11.70
N GLY A 145 16.08 1.00 -12.09
CA GLY A 145 17.25 0.95 -11.19
C GLY A 145 17.83 -0.42 -10.74
N GLY A 146 17.16 -1.54 -10.99
CA GLY A 146 17.47 -2.92 -10.58
C GLY A 146 18.59 -3.65 -11.33
N GLN A 147 18.78 -4.93 -10.97
CA GLN A 147 19.86 -5.83 -11.42
C GLN A 147 19.30 -7.16 -11.92
N VAL A 148 20.00 -7.82 -12.84
CA VAL A 148 19.61 -9.14 -13.36
C VAL A 148 19.74 -10.20 -12.27
N ALA A 149 18.69 -11.00 -12.10
CA ALA A 149 18.66 -12.09 -11.14
C ALA A 149 19.48 -13.31 -11.63
N SER A 150 20.17 -13.96 -10.71
CA SER A 150 20.85 -15.24 -10.97
C SER A 150 19.84 -16.38 -11.09
N PRO A 151 20.10 -17.43 -11.89
CA PRO A 151 19.20 -18.59 -11.99
C PRO A 151 18.89 -19.19 -10.62
N GLY A 152 17.61 -19.41 -10.34
CA GLY A 152 17.17 -19.97 -9.05
C GLY A 152 17.23 -19.00 -7.85
N GLN A 153 17.57 -17.72 -8.06
CA GLN A 153 17.58 -16.73 -6.97
C GLN A 153 16.17 -16.45 -6.42
N PHE A 154 15.14 -16.51 -7.27
CA PHE A 154 13.74 -16.33 -6.91
C PHE A 154 12.92 -17.55 -7.35
N PRO A 155 13.08 -18.72 -6.70
CA PRO A 155 12.52 -19.98 -7.18
C PRO A 155 10.98 -20.04 -7.07
N TRP A 156 10.36 -19.09 -6.37
CA TRP A 156 8.92 -18.92 -6.32
C TRP A 156 8.36 -18.05 -7.44
N GLN A 157 9.19 -17.33 -8.20
CA GLN A 157 8.73 -16.35 -9.17
C GLN A 157 7.91 -17.02 -10.28
N ALA A 158 6.72 -16.49 -10.55
CA ALA A 158 5.84 -16.94 -11.62
C ALA A 158 5.64 -15.83 -12.67
N ALA A 159 5.80 -16.17 -13.95
CA ALA A 159 5.37 -15.35 -15.07
C ALA A 159 3.95 -15.76 -15.46
N ILE A 160 3.04 -14.79 -15.53
CA ILE A 160 1.61 -15.04 -15.77
C ILE A 160 1.19 -14.33 -17.06
N TYR A 161 0.87 -15.09 -18.09
CA TYR A 161 0.15 -14.58 -19.25
C TYR A 161 -1.35 -14.80 -19.01
N LYS A 162 -2.08 -13.71 -18.78
CA LYS A 162 -3.52 -13.68 -18.58
C LYS A 162 -4.21 -13.46 -19.93
N TYR A 163 -5.17 -14.30 -20.26
CA TYR A 163 -6.04 -14.13 -21.43
C TYR A 163 -7.44 -13.74 -20.99
N THR A 164 -8.03 -12.78 -21.68
CA THR A 164 -9.37 -12.25 -21.44
C THR A 164 -10.10 -12.10 -22.78
N ALA A 165 -11.37 -11.68 -22.76
CA ALA A 165 -12.13 -11.45 -23.98
C ALA A 165 -11.57 -10.30 -24.84
N ASP A 166 -10.88 -9.34 -24.20
CA ASP A 166 -10.37 -8.11 -24.80
C ASP A 166 -8.87 -8.17 -25.15
N GLY A 167 -8.12 -9.17 -24.68
CA GLY A 167 -6.72 -9.29 -25.05
C GLY A 167 -5.89 -10.27 -24.22
N ARG A 168 -4.58 -10.07 -24.31
CA ARG A 168 -3.56 -10.80 -23.55
C ARG A 168 -2.76 -9.80 -22.72
N TYR A 169 -2.63 -10.09 -21.43
CA TYR A 169 -1.92 -9.27 -20.45
C TYR A 169 -0.83 -10.08 -19.77
N PHE A 170 0.18 -9.39 -19.24
CA PHE A 170 1.27 -9.99 -18.49
C PHE A 170 1.26 -9.50 -17.04
N CYS A 171 1.46 -10.44 -16.12
CA CYS A 171 1.57 -10.19 -14.69
C CYS A 171 2.69 -11.03 -14.08
N GLY A 172 3.16 -10.59 -12.92
CA GLY A 172 3.94 -11.39 -12.00
C GLY A 172 3.05 -12.21 -11.05
N GLY A 173 3.67 -13.18 -10.40
CA GLY A 173 3.06 -13.96 -9.34
C GLY A 173 4.11 -14.73 -8.57
N THR A 174 3.64 -15.51 -7.61
CA THR A 174 4.48 -16.36 -6.78
C THR A 174 3.85 -17.71 -6.51
N LEU A 175 4.65 -18.77 -6.48
CA LEU A 175 4.23 -20.08 -6.03
C LEU A 175 3.94 -20.03 -4.52
N TYR A 176 2.66 -20.10 -4.14
CA TYR A 176 2.22 -20.11 -2.74
C TYR A 176 2.40 -21.48 -2.10
N ASN A 177 2.06 -22.53 -2.85
CA ASN A 177 2.35 -23.93 -2.55
C ASN A 177 2.43 -24.69 -3.89
N GLU A 178 2.63 -26.01 -3.87
CA GLU A 178 2.82 -26.81 -5.08
C GLU A 178 1.69 -26.68 -6.13
N GLN A 179 0.49 -26.23 -5.77
CA GLN A 179 -0.65 -26.15 -6.70
C GLN A 179 -1.27 -24.76 -6.82
N TRP A 180 -0.75 -23.76 -6.10
CA TRP A 180 -1.38 -22.44 -6.05
C TRP A 180 -0.39 -21.33 -6.33
N ILE A 181 -0.78 -20.42 -7.22
CA ILE A 181 -0.06 -19.18 -7.50
C ILE A 181 -0.78 -18.04 -6.79
N LEU A 182 -0.05 -17.23 -6.02
CA LEU A 182 -0.50 -15.96 -5.49
C LEU A 182 -0.14 -14.83 -6.47
N THR A 183 -1.09 -13.92 -6.71
CA THR A 183 -0.91 -12.73 -7.55
C THR A 183 -1.89 -11.63 -7.12
N ALA A 184 -1.97 -10.54 -7.88
CA ALA A 184 -2.93 -9.45 -7.68
C ALA A 184 -4.34 -9.84 -8.18
N GLY A 185 -5.38 -9.22 -7.62
CA GLY A 185 -6.77 -9.42 -8.04
C GLY A 185 -7.00 -8.98 -9.49
N GLN A 186 -6.42 -7.85 -9.89
CA GLN A 186 -6.44 -7.36 -11.28
C GLN A 186 -5.80 -8.33 -12.28
N CYS A 187 -4.87 -9.18 -11.83
CA CYS A 187 -4.23 -10.19 -12.66
C CYS A 187 -5.08 -11.43 -12.89
N VAL A 188 -6.16 -11.64 -12.12
CA VAL A 188 -7.03 -12.81 -12.26
C VAL A 188 -8.45 -12.49 -12.70
N ILE A 189 -8.97 -11.32 -12.35
CA ILE A 189 -10.35 -10.94 -12.67
C ILE A 189 -10.61 -10.98 -14.19
N ASP A 190 -11.76 -11.52 -14.59
CA ASP A 190 -12.19 -11.68 -16.00
C ASP A 190 -11.29 -12.55 -16.88
N ALA A 191 -10.33 -13.27 -16.29
CA ALA A 191 -9.49 -14.20 -17.04
C ALA A 191 -10.32 -15.40 -17.54
N THR A 192 -10.06 -15.78 -18.79
CA THR A 192 -10.59 -17.02 -19.39
C THR A 192 -9.58 -18.16 -19.30
N GLU A 193 -8.29 -17.83 -19.40
CA GLU A 193 -7.17 -18.76 -19.31
C GLU A 193 -5.92 -18.03 -18.81
N PHE A 194 -5.02 -18.80 -18.21
CA PHE A 194 -3.67 -18.39 -17.87
C PHE A 194 -2.66 -19.34 -18.49
N THR A 195 -1.53 -18.80 -18.96
CA THR A 195 -0.30 -19.57 -19.12
C THR A 195 0.68 -19.11 -18.04
N ILE A 196 1.03 -20.03 -17.15
CA ILE A 196 1.95 -19.82 -16.03
C ILE A 196 3.32 -20.42 -16.42
N GLN A 197 4.39 -19.66 -16.22
CA GLN A 197 5.76 -20.18 -16.32
C GLN A 197 6.48 -20.09 -14.96
N LEU A 198 7.16 -21.17 -14.58
CA LEU A 198 7.96 -21.31 -13.36
C LEU A 198 9.35 -21.86 -13.70
N GLY A 199 10.33 -21.64 -12.83
CA GLY A 199 11.64 -22.32 -12.89
C GLY A 199 12.67 -21.74 -13.86
N SER A 200 12.37 -20.63 -14.54
CA SER A 200 13.31 -19.97 -15.45
C SER A 200 13.38 -18.47 -15.16
N ASN A 201 14.57 -17.88 -15.33
CA ASN A 201 14.75 -16.44 -15.27
C ASN A 201 14.47 -15.74 -16.59
N GLN A 202 14.26 -16.49 -17.67
CA GLN A 202 14.03 -15.92 -19.01
C GLN A 202 12.60 -16.21 -19.47
N LEU A 203 11.99 -15.29 -20.23
CA LEU A 203 10.64 -15.48 -20.76
C LEU A 203 10.62 -16.23 -22.11
N GLU A 204 11.64 -16.08 -22.93
CA GLU A 204 11.61 -16.52 -24.34
C GLU A 204 12.62 -17.63 -24.67
N SER A 205 13.68 -17.80 -23.87
CA SER A 205 14.71 -18.80 -24.15
C SER A 205 14.26 -20.23 -23.83
N THR A 206 14.98 -21.23 -24.35
CA THR A 206 14.78 -22.62 -23.92
C THR A 206 15.53 -22.86 -22.62
N ASP A 207 14.84 -23.38 -21.60
CA ASP A 207 15.41 -23.69 -20.28
C ASP A 207 14.84 -25.02 -19.79
N ASN A 208 15.72 -25.96 -19.44
CA ASN A 208 15.32 -27.30 -19.00
C ASN A 208 14.61 -27.30 -17.64
N ASN A 209 14.76 -26.23 -16.86
CA ASN A 209 14.08 -26.08 -15.57
C ASN A 209 12.70 -25.43 -15.73
N ARG A 210 12.37 -24.90 -16.92
CA ARG A 210 11.10 -24.23 -17.16
C ARG A 210 9.94 -25.21 -17.13
N VAL A 211 8.96 -24.90 -16.30
CA VAL A 211 7.66 -25.55 -16.27
C VAL A 211 6.62 -24.56 -16.79
N VAL A 212 5.88 -24.95 -17.82
CA VAL A 212 4.77 -24.17 -18.39
C VAL A 212 3.46 -24.91 -18.13
N VAL A 213 2.51 -24.23 -17.50
CA VAL A 213 1.22 -24.79 -17.09
C VAL A 213 0.09 -23.88 -17.51
N ASN A 214 -0.93 -24.43 -18.16
CA ASN A 214 -2.17 -23.71 -18.40
C ASN A 214 -3.14 -23.92 -17.25
N ALA A 215 -3.83 -22.85 -16.84
CA ALA A 215 -4.82 -22.87 -15.79
C ALA A 215 -6.05 -22.05 -16.18
N THR A 216 -7.21 -22.41 -15.65
CA THR A 216 -8.48 -21.70 -15.89
C THR A 216 -9.23 -21.38 -14.60
N THR A 217 -8.79 -21.96 -13.48
CA THR A 217 -9.43 -21.79 -12.18
C THR A 217 -8.69 -20.74 -11.37
N TYR A 218 -9.41 -19.71 -10.92
CA TYR A 218 -8.87 -18.66 -10.07
C TYR A 218 -9.90 -18.21 -9.04
N TYR A 219 -9.40 -17.54 -8.01
CA TYR A 219 -10.19 -16.90 -6.95
C TYR A 219 -9.68 -15.49 -6.74
N VAL A 220 -10.59 -14.54 -6.71
CA VAL A 220 -10.30 -13.14 -6.39
C VAL A 220 -10.92 -12.79 -5.05
N GLU A 221 -10.30 -11.90 -4.28
CA GLU A 221 -10.87 -11.45 -3.01
C GLU A 221 -12.25 -10.79 -3.27
N PRO A 222 -13.34 -11.23 -2.60
CA PRO A 222 -14.70 -10.79 -2.98
C PRO A 222 -15.00 -9.30 -2.82
N ARG A 223 -14.18 -8.55 -2.08
CA ARG A 223 -14.29 -7.11 -1.88
C ARG A 223 -13.40 -6.32 -2.85
N PHE A 224 -12.62 -7.00 -3.68
CA PHE A 224 -11.87 -6.36 -4.76
C PHE A 224 -12.84 -5.89 -5.84
N ASP A 225 -12.81 -4.59 -6.13
CA ASP A 225 -13.57 -3.98 -7.22
C ASP A 225 -12.66 -2.98 -7.95
N PRO A 226 -12.08 -3.36 -9.11
CA PRO A 226 -11.14 -2.52 -9.84
C PRO A 226 -11.81 -1.25 -10.41
N THR A 227 -13.14 -1.17 -10.45
CA THR A 227 -13.86 0.03 -10.90
C THR A 227 -13.93 1.12 -9.83
N VAL A 228 -13.72 0.74 -8.56
CA VAL A 228 -13.80 1.65 -7.40
C VAL A 228 -12.41 1.96 -6.84
N SER A 229 -11.58 0.95 -6.64
CA SER A 229 -10.25 1.12 -6.05
C SER A 229 -9.38 -0.14 -6.17
N LEU A 230 -8.06 0.00 -5.98
CA LEU A 230 -7.14 -1.15 -5.88
C LEU A 230 -7.06 -1.73 -4.45
N ARG A 231 -8.11 -1.54 -3.64
CA ARG A 231 -8.20 -2.13 -2.30
C ARG A 231 -8.57 -3.60 -2.42
N HIS A 232 -7.99 -4.45 -1.56
CA HIS A 232 -8.21 -5.90 -1.61
C HIS A 232 -7.70 -6.56 -2.89
N ASP A 233 -6.72 -5.93 -3.57
CA ASP A 233 -6.11 -6.43 -4.79
C ASP A 233 -5.22 -7.65 -4.52
N VAL A 234 -5.87 -8.81 -4.36
CA VAL A 234 -5.25 -10.13 -4.17
C VAL A 234 -6.07 -11.20 -4.89
N GLY A 235 -5.36 -12.11 -5.56
CA GLY A 235 -5.93 -13.20 -6.33
C GLY A 235 -5.08 -14.47 -6.23
N MET A 236 -5.71 -15.63 -6.41
CA MET A 236 -5.04 -16.92 -6.44
C MET A 236 -5.43 -17.70 -7.69
N ILE A 237 -4.46 -18.34 -8.33
CA ILE A 237 -4.68 -19.21 -9.49
C ILE A 237 -4.37 -20.65 -9.07
N LYS A 238 -5.28 -21.56 -9.38
CA LYS A 238 -5.13 -22.99 -9.09
C LYS A 238 -4.54 -23.70 -10.31
N LEU A 239 -3.40 -24.32 -10.12
CA LEU A 239 -2.79 -25.18 -11.14
C LEU A 239 -3.62 -26.47 -11.29
N PRO A 240 -3.76 -27.02 -12.51
CA PRO A 240 -4.49 -28.27 -12.75
C PRO A 240 -3.89 -29.47 -12.01
N SER A 241 -2.58 -29.42 -11.74
CA SER A 241 -1.84 -30.41 -10.96
C SER A 241 -0.72 -29.74 -10.15
N PRO A 242 -0.33 -30.30 -8.99
CA PRO A 242 0.83 -29.82 -8.26
C PRO A 242 2.11 -29.88 -9.11
N VAL A 243 2.97 -28.86 -8.99
CA VAL A 243 4.30 -28.83 -9.60
C VAL A 243 5.31 -29.55 -8.72
N THR A 244 6.34 -30.12 -9.34
CA THR A 244 7.45 -30.74 -8.61
C THR A 244 8.43 -29.68 -8.15
N VAL A 245 8.68 -29.61 -6.84
CA VAL A 245 9.65 -28.69 -6.25
C VAL A 245 11.09 -29.13 -6.52
N ASN A 246 11.97 -28.17 -6.76
CA ASN A 246 13.40 -28.37 -7.00
C ASN A 246 14.19 -27.07 -6.66
N ASP A 247 15.45 -26.96 -7.08
CA ASP A 247 16.28 -25.78 -6.78
C ASP A 247 15.81 -24.49 -7.50
N TYR A 248 14.98 -24.62 -8.54
CA TYR A 248 14.47 -23.51 -9.36
C TYR A 248 12.97 -23.25 -9.15
N ILE A 249 12.23 -24.19 -8.54
CA ILE A 249 10.80 -24.12 -8.28
C ILE A 249 10.55 -24.45 -6.82
N GLN A 250 10.26 -23.43 -6.01
CA GLN A 250 9.95 -23.60 -4.59
C GLN A 250 8.84 -22.65 -4.14
N PRO A 251 7.91 -23.09 -3.27
CA PRO A 251 6.95 -22.19 -2.68
C PRO A 251 7.61 -21.09 -1.85
N VAL A 252 7.09 -19.88 -1.95
CA VAL A 252 7.52 -18.76 -1.10
C VAL A 252 7.01 -18.93 0.32
N ARG A 253 7.79 -18.49 1.31
CA ARG A 253 7.37 -18.53 2.70
C ARG A 253 6.53 -17.30 3.05
N MET A 254 5.48 -17.50 3.86
CA MET A 254 4.64 -16.42 4.40
C MET A 254 4.50 -16.54 5.91
N LEU A 255 4.22 -15.41 6.56
CA LEU A 255 3.95 -15.36 8.00
C LEU A 255 2.44 -15.20 8.25
N GLU A 256 1.90 -16.03 9.14
CA GLU A 256 0.48 -16.03 9.53
C GLU A 256 0.11 -14.79 10.36
N SER A 257 1.05 -14.26 11.16
CA SER A 257 0.86 -13.01 11.89
C SER A 257 2.18 -12.27 12.09
N MET A 258 2.12 -10.94 12.15
CA MET A 258 3.26 -10.02 12.35
C MET A 258 4.27 -9.97 11.19
N SER A 259 3.81 -9.58 10.00
CA SER A 259 4.75 -9.21 8.94
C SER A 259 5.62 -8.02 9.40
N PRO A 260 6.96 -8.06 9.20
CA PRO A 260 7.89 -6.99 9.62
C PRO A 260 7.77 -5.76 8.71
N ILE A 261 6.56 -5.26 8.49
CA ILE A 261 6.27 -4.11 7.64
C ILE A 261 6.25 -2.88 8.52
N TYR A 262 7.44 -2.40 8.86
CA TYR A 262 7.65 -1.12 9.53
C TYR A 262 8.60 -0.25 8.72
N LYS A 263 8.52 1.07 8.92
CA LYS A 263 9.32 2.04 8.17
C LYS A 263 10.81 1.68 8.24
N GLY A 264 11.48 1.70 7.08
CA GLY A 264 12.92 1.51 6.95
C GLY A 264 13.37 0.06 6.78
N VAL A 265 12.46 -0.92 6.85
CA VAL A 265 12.79 -2.32 6.56
C VAL A 265 13.20 -2.47 5.11
N ALA A 266 14.37 -3.06 4.90
CA ALA A 266 14.85 -3.44 3.58
C ALA A 266 13.99 -4.58 3.04
N VAL A 267 13.57 -4.43 1.79
CA VAL A 267 12.75 -5.38 1.07
C VAL A 267 13.24 -5.43 -0.37
N GLU A 268 12.85 -6.46 -1.10
CA GLU A 268 13.19 -6.60 -2.51
C GLU A 268 11.98 -7.08 -3.31
N THR A 269 11.95 -6.74 -4.59
CA THR A 269 10.92 -7.21 -5.53
C THR A 269 11.61 -7.65 -6.80
N ALA A 270 11.04 -8.65 -7.48
CA ALA A 270 11.58 -9.17 -8.73
C ALA A 270 10.47 -9.34 -9.78
N GLY A 271 10.83 -9.17 -11.04
CA GLY A 271 9.93 -9.38 -12.16
C GLY A 271 10.53 -9.06 -13.51
N TRP A 272 9.67 -9.17 -14.52
CA TRP A 272 9.99 -8.97 -15.94
C TRP A 272 9.30 -7.73 -16.52
N GLY A 273 8.73 -6.90 -15.67
CA GLY A 273 7.99 -5.72 -16.08
C GLY A 273 8.83 -4.71 -16.84
N GLN A 274 8.16 -3.66 -17.27
CA GLN A 274 8.79 -2.56 -17.98
C GLN A 274 9.89 -1.91 -17.14
N THR A 275 10.87 -1.37 -17.84
CA THR A 275 12.10 -0.81 -17.27
C THR A 275 12.14 0.71 -17.33
N ALA A 276 11.09 1.30 -17.91
CA ALA A 276 10.84 2.72 -18.11
C ALA A 276 9.32 2.91 -18.31
N ASP A 277 8.83 4.15 -18.32
CA ASP A 277 7.41 4.46 -18.53
C ASP A 277 6.88 4.04 -19.91
N SER A 278 7.79 3.73 -20.82
CA SER A 278 7.51 3.23 -22.16
C SER A 278 8.41 2.05 -22.50
N GLY A 279 7.88 1.10 -23.26
CA GLY A 279 8.62 -0.08 -23.71
C GLY A 279 7.86 -1.37 -23.45
N ASP A 280 8.47 -2.48 -23.82
CA ASP A 280 7.94 -3.81 -23.56
C ASP A 280 8.51 -4.37 -22.25
N ILE A 281 7.90 -5.47 -21.78
CA ILE A 281 8.47 -6.30 -20.72
C ILE A 281 9.85 -6.83 -21.16
N VAL A 282 10.69 -7.17 -20.18
CA VAL A 282 12.05 -7.66 -20.44
C VAL A 282 12.11 -9.18 -20.40
N ASN A 283 13.02 -9.76 -21.18
CA ASN A 283 13.21 -11.21 -21.19
C ASN A 283 13.86 -11.73 -19.90
N ASP A 284 14.82 -11.01 -19.35
CA ASP A 284 15.58 -11.44 -18.16
C ASP A 284 14.91 -10.97 -16.87
N LEU A 285 14.82 -11.87 -15.89
CA LEU A 285 14.29 -11.57 -14.57
C LEU A 285 15.22 -10.56 -13.90
N ASN A 286 14.64 -9.47 -13.42
CA ASN A 286 15.36 -8.41 -12.74
C ASN A 286 14.81 -8.26 -11.32
N TYR A 287 15.62 -7.74 -10.41
CA TYR A 287 15.22 -7.43 -9.05
C TYR A 287 15.76 -6.09 -8.58
N VAL A 288 15.11 -5.51 -7.59
CA VAL A 288 15.50 -4.23 -7.01
C VAL A 288 15.33 -4.24 -5.49
N GLN A 289 16.24 -3.56 -4.80
CA GLN A 289 16.19 -3.36 -3.35
C GLN A 289 15.46 -2.06 -3.04
N LEU A 290 14.52 -2.15 -2.11
CA LEU A 290 13.63 -1.08 -1.72
C LEU A 290 13.55 -0.98 -0.20
N LYS A 291 12.87 0.05 0.30
CA LYS A 291 12.58 0.21 1.73
C LYS A 291 11.12 0.50 1.95
N ILE A 292 10.54 -0.09 3.00
CA ILE A 292 9.18 0.24 3.43
C ILE A 292 9.12 1.68 3.93
N ILE A 293 8.15 2.47 3.44
CA ILE A 293 7.88 3.82 3.94
C ILE A 293 6.72 3.82 4.94
N ALA A 294 6.56 4.93 5.68
CA ALA A 294 5.45 5.04 6.63
C ALA A 294 4.10 5.11 5.90
N ASN A 295 3.06 4.53 6.51
CA ASN A 295 1.69 4.63 5.99
C ASN A 295 1.22 6.08 5.81
N THR A 296 1.61 6.99 6.70
CA THR A 296 1.28 8.43 6.59
C THR A 296 1.98 9.09 5.40
N GLU A 297 3.18 8.62 5.09
CA GLU A 297 3.97 9.08 3.95
C GLU A 297 3.32 8.57 2.66
N CYS A 298 3.03 7.28 2.57
CA CYS A 298 2.30 6.74 1.42
C CYS A 298 0.93 7.39 1.23
N GLN A 299 0.17 7.60 2.31
CA GLN A 299 -1.12 8.29 2.26
C GLN A 299 -1.00 9.74 1.74
N SER A 300 0.15 10.40 1.88
CA SER A 300 0.35 11.75 1.33
C SER A 300 0.42 11.76 -0.20
N TYR A 301 0.81 10.65 -0.83
CA TYR A 301 0.84 10.47 -2.29
C TYR A 301 -0.51 10.02 -2.84
N TYR A 302 -1.16 9.05 -2.19
CA TYR A 302 -2.37 8.39 -2.72
C TYR A 302 -3.69 8.81 -2.07
N GLY A 303 -3.64 9.67 -1.04
CA GLY A 303 -4.80 10.17 -0.34
C GLY A 303 -5.70 9.06 0.23
N ASP A 304 -7.01 9.23 0.08
CA ASP A 304 -8.01 8.32 0.62
C ASP A 304 -8.09 6.97 -0.13
N GLN A 305 -7.32 6.77 -1.21
CA GLN A 305 -7.23 5.46 -1.86
C GLN A 305 -6.39 4.47 -1.03
N PHE A 306 -5.43 4.97 -0.27
CA PHE A 306 -4.58 4.15 0.60
C PHE A 306 -5.35 3.61 1.84
N PHE A 307 -5.02 2.39 2.26
CA PHE A 307 -5.63 1.76 3.43
C PHE A 307 -4.64 0.93 4.24
N GLY A 308 -5.00 0.61 5.50
CA GLY A 308 -4.10 -0.11 6.42
C GLY A 308 -3.70 -1.52 5.98
N SER A 309 -4.43 -2.13 5.03
CA SER A 309 -4.08 -3.42 4.42
C SER A 309 -3.09 -3.29 3.25
N MET A 310 -2.56 -2.08 3.00
CA MET A 310 -1.57 -1.77 1.98
C MET A 310 -0.27 -1.29 2.62
N THR A 311 0.82 -1.37 1.87
CA THR A 311 2.11 -0.77 2.21
C THR A 311 2.77 -0.22 0.96
N CYS A 312 3.77 0.62 1.14
CA CYS A 312 4.46 1.24 0.02
C CYS A 312 5.95 1.24 0.26
N THR A 313 6.69 1.30 -0.83
CA THR A 313 8.15 1.27 -0.81
C THR A 313 8.74 2.41 -1.62
N GLU A 314 9.95 2.79 -1.23
CA GLU A 314 10.82 3.69 -2.00
C GLU A 314 12.12 2.98 -2.38
N GLY A 315 12.62 3.31 -3.57
CA GLY A 315 13.93 2.86 -4.06
C GLY A 315 15.12 3.45 -3.30
N ALA A 316 16.25 2.74 -3.29
CA ALA A 316 17.47 3.23 -2.66
C ALA A 316 18.07 4.43 -3.42
N ASN A 317 17.95 4.45 -4.76
CA ASN A 317 18.46 5.53 -5.60
C ASN A 317 17.40 6.54 -6.07
N TYR A 318 16.21 6.56 -5.45
CA TYR A 318 15.08 7.47 -5.74
C TYR A 318 14.61 7.39 -7.22
N ASN A 319 13.45 6.75 -7.46
CA ASN A 319 12.84 6.34 -8.75
C ASN A 319 12.84 4.81 -9.01
N GLU A 320 13.31 4.01 -8.05
CA GLU A 320 13.36 2.57 -8.21
C GLU A 320 12.09 1.91 -7.67
N GLY A 321 11.58 0.91 -8.40
CA GLY A 321 10.34 0.23 -8.06
C GLY A 321 9.92 -0.75 -9.15
N PHE A 322 8.81 -1.47 -8.91
CA PHE A 322 8.18 -2.31 -9.92
C PHE A 322 7.40 -1.45 -10.93
N CYS A 323 7.17 -1.98 -12.14
CA CYS A 323 6.40 -1.31 -13.16
C CYS A 323 5.31 -2.21 -13.78
N PHE A 324 4.69 -1.76 -14.87
CA PHE A 324 3.72 -2.57 -15.61
C PHE A 324 4.34 -3.91 -16.02
N GLY A 325 3.61 -5.00 -15.78
CA GLY A 325 4.07 -6.37 -15.97
C GLY A 325 4.64 -7.03 -14.70
N ASP A 326 5.10 -6.27 -13.71
CA ASP A 326 5.52 -6.81 -12.41
C ASP A 326 4.37 -6.93 -11.40
N VAL A 327 3.22 -6.32 -11.71
CA VAL A 327 2.00 -6.38 -10.91
C VAL A 327 1.65 -7.83 -10.57
N GLY A 328 1.34 -8.09 -9.31
CA GLY A 328 1.11 -9.43 -8.76
C GLY A 328 2.35 -10.17 -8.26
N GLY A 329 3.55 -9.68 -8.57
CA GLY A 329 4.82 -10.16 -8.02
C GLY A 329 4.96 -9.95 -6.51
N ALA A 330 5.99 -10.57 -5.92
CA ALA A 330 6.22 -10.53 -4.48
C ALA A 330 7.04 -9.32 -4.03
N LEU A 331 6.62 -8.73 -2.90
CA LEU A 331 7.50 -7.97 -2.04
C LEU A 331 8.07 -8.90 -0.97
N LEU A 332 9.39 -9.05 -0.98
CA LEU A 332 10.13 -9.98 -0.14
C LEU A 332 10.85 -9.22 0.97
N GLY A 333 10.64 -9.64 2.21
CA GLY A 333 11.36 -9.13 3.38
C GLY A 333 12.37 -10.16 3.89
N ASP A 334 13.47 -9.64 4.45
CA ASP A 334 14.42 -10.45 5.20
C ASP A 334 13.87 -10.78 6.58
N VAL A 335 14.16 -11.99 7.06
CA VAL A 335 13.97 -12.33 8.46
C VAL A 335 15.26 -12.12 9.25
N PRO A 336 15.20 -11.64 10.51
CA PRO A 336 16.41 -11.47 11.33
C PRO A 336 17.14 -12.78 11.65
N VAL A 337 16.45 -13.92 11.56
CA VAL A 337 16.98 -15.24 11.89
C VAL A 337 16.67 -16.21 10.76
N GLY A 338 17.71 -16.71 10.10
CA GLY A 338 17.63 -17.63 8.97
C GLY A 338 18.01 -16.94 7.65
N ASP A 339 18.45 -17.77 6.69
CA ASP A 339 18.78 -17.33 5.34
C ASP A 339 17.63 -17.67 4.40
N TYR A 340 16.49 -17.00 4.58
CA TYR A 340 15.31 -17.17 3.73
C TYR A 340 14.51 -15.87 3.63
N LYS A 341 13.78 -15.71 2.52
CA LYS A 341 12.89 -14.58 2.28
C LYS A 341 11.46 -14.93 2.70
N ILE A 342 10.71 -13.92 3.13
CA ILE A 342 9.26 -14.02 3.36
C ILE A 342 8.53 -13.05 2.45
N GLN A 343 7.42 -13.48 1.85
CA GLN A 343 6.58 -12.56 1.09
C GLN A 343 5.69 -11.76 2.04
N VAL A 344 5.94 -10.46 2.08
CA VAL A 344 5.24 -9.49 2.94
C VAL A 344 4.20 -8.67 2.18
N GLY A 345 4.26 -8.66 0.84
CA GLY A 345 3.32 -7.95 0.00
C GLY A 345 3.20 -8.50 -1.41
N ILE A 346 2.23 -7.96 -2.14
CA ILE A 346 1.91 -8.27 -3.53
C ILE A 346 1.90 -6.94 -4.29
N SER A 347 2.70 -6.79 -5.34
CA SER A 347 2.74 -5.55 -6.13
C SER A 347 1.37 -5.27 -6.74
N SER A 348 0.87 -4.05 -6.56
CA SER A 348 -0.53 -3.72 -6.86
C SER A 348 -0.67 -2.42 -7.65
N PHE A 349 -0.10 -1.32 -7.18
CA PHE A 349 -0.31 -0.02 -7.81
C PHE A 349 0.97 0.81 -7.90
N ILE A 350 1.08 1.56 -8.99
CA ILE A 350 2.14 2.53 -9.25
C ILE A 350 1.54 3.94 -9.25
N SER A 351 2.39 4.97 -9.19
CA SER A 351 1.93 6.34 -9.33
C SER A 351 1.37 6.63 -10.73
N GLN A 352 0.39 7.53 -10.81
CA GLN A 352 -0.10 8.06 -12.08
C GLN A 352 0.95 8.89 -12.82
N ASN A 353 2.01 9.32 -12.12
CA ASN A 353 3.14 10.03 -12.70
C ASN A 353 4.14 9.11 -13.44
N GLY A 354 3.90 7.79 -13.43
CA GLY A 354 4.79 6.81 -14.06
C GLY A 354 5.67 6.05 -13.08
N CYS A 355 6.27 4.97 -13.58
CA CYS A 355 7.26 4.14 -12.90
C CYS A 355 8.60 4.85 -12.71
N GLU A 356 8.97 5.78 -13.60
CA GLU A 356 10.21 6.56 -13.50
C GLU A 356 10.08 7.77 -12.56
N SER A 357 8.88 7.99 -12.00
CA SER A 357 8.65 9.04 -11.01
C SER A 357 9.32 8.73 -9.67
N LEU A 358 9.50 9.76 -8.84
CA LEU A 358 10.02 9.61 -7.47
C LEU A 358 8.95 9.15 -6.47
N ASP A 359 7.74 8.89 -6.94
CA ASP A 359 6.64 8.49 -6.09
C ASP A 359 6.86 7.03 -5.64
N PRO A 360 6.43 6.66 -4.43
CA PRO A 360 6.57 5.30 -3.96
C PRO A 360 5.77 4.33 -4.84
N THR A 361 6.02 3.03 -4.68
CA THR A 361 5.21 1.97 -5.29
C THR A 361 4.40 1.23 -4.22
N GLY A 362 3.22 0.74 -4.60
CA GLY A 362 2.18 0.28 -3.68
C GLY A 362 1.90 -1.22 -3.75
N TYR A 363 1.71 -1.82 -2.57
CA TYR A 363 1.57 -3.25 -2.39
C TYR A 363 0.38 -3.60 -1.49
N THR A 364 -0.30 -4.70 -1.80
CA THR A 364 -1.26 -5.36 -0.90
C THR A 364 -0.48 -6.18 0.14
N ARG A 365 -0.71 -5.98 1.44
CA ARG A 365 0.00 -6.72 2.49
C ARG A 365 -0.51 -8.16 2.58
N THR A 366 0.39 -9.14 2.59
CA THR A 366 -0.01 -10.57 2.68
C THR A 366 -0.63 -10.93 4.03
N ASP A 367 -0.18 -10.31 5.12
CA ASP A 367 -0.70 -10.58 6.48
C ASP A 367 -2.19 -10.24 6.64
N ALA A 368 -2.66 -9.19 5.97
CA ALA A 368 -4.07 -8.78 6.00
C ALA A 368 -5.01 -9.79 5.31
N TYR A 369 -4.47 -10.66 4.46
CA TYR A 369 -5.25 -11.62 3.65
C TYR A 369 -4.83 -13.09 3.87
N PHE A 370 -3.94 -13.36 4.83
CA PHE A 370 -3.42 -14.71 5.09
C PHE A 370 -4.55 -15.74 5.28
N GLN A 371 -5.55 -15.42 6.10
CA GLN A 371 -6.68 -16.32 6.35
C GLN A 371 -7.48 -16.61 5.08
N TRP A 372 -7.66 -15.61 4.22
CA TRP A 372 -8.37 -15.77 2.95
C TRP A 372 -7.56 -16.68 2.01
N MET A 373 -6.27 -16.39 1.81
CA MET A 373 -5.37 -17.19 0.97
C MET A 373 -5.31 -18.65 1.43
N HIS A 374 -5.16 -18.86 2.75
CA HIS A 374 -5.11 -20.18 3.35
C HIS A 374 -6.40 -20.98 3.11
N ASN A 375 -7.56 -20.34 3.30
CA ASN A 375 -8.86 -20.99 3.08
C ASN A 375 -9.04 -21.38 1.62
N ILE A 376 -8.72 -20.49 0.67
CA ILE A 376 -8.78 -20.80 -0.76
C ILE A 376 -7.85 -21.97 -1.10
N SER A 377 -6.60 -21.95 -0.62
CA SER A 377 -5.64 -23.00 -0.92
C SER A 377 -6.04 -24.40 -0.42
N LYS A 378 -6.92 -24.47 0.58
CA LYS A 378 -7.38 -25.72 1.20
C LYS A 378 -8.72 -26.21 0.67
N TYR A 379 -9.62 -25.31 0.30
CA TYR A 379 -11.03 -25.63 0.03
C TYR A 379 -11.54 -25.17 -1.34
N GLY A 380 -10.74 -24.40 -2.09
CA GLY A 380 -11.02 -24.01 -3.47
C GLY A 380 -10.49 -25.00 -4.48
#